data_AF-G0RY56-F1
#
_entry.id   AF-G0RY56-F1
#
_cell.length_a   1.000
_cell.length_b   1.000
_cell.length_c   1.000
_cell.angle_alpha   90.00
_cell.angle_beta   90.00
_cell.angle_gamma   90.00
#
_symmetry.space_group_name_H-M   'P 1'
#
loop_
_entity.id
_entity.type
_entity.pdbx_description
1 polymer ?
#
loop_
_entity_poly.entity_id
_entity_poly.type
_entity_poly.pdbx_seq_one_letter_code
_entity_poly.pdbx_strand_id
1 'polypeptide(L)'
;MLPPSSVQAHIFLSEVTTLQFLAETKVPAPQALPELISHSASRTGQFYLKHSDDKGDHILVDDDFNITGIIDWEFASVEAKELAFSAPCMMWPVGDFYDGNNTLSDDELHFAEIFEKKGRSDLAAIVRGGRRWQRYLFFLGGGIPSDKEEFEALFQGLRKSMLVEGEAEPSTYEEWKRKVLAEFAKENAQFKQLLDAERAKADNAATTTTN
;
A
#
# COMPACT_ATOMS: atom_id res chain seq x y z
N MET A 1 -10.43 -27.41 11.68
CA MET A 1 -9.70 -28.37 12.55
C MET A 1 -8.41 -27.66 12.97
N LEU A 2 -8.13 -27.53 14.27
CA LEU A 2 -6.91 -26.84 14.72
C LEU A 2 -5.69 -27.77 14.57
N PRO A 3 -4.49 -27.23 14.28
CA PRO A 3 -3.29 -28.05 14.17
C PRO A 3 -2.91 -28.66 15.54
N PRO A 4 -2.08 -29.72 15.58
CA PRO A 4 -1.63 -30.32 16.84
C PRO A 4 -1.01 -29.31 17.80
N SER A 5 -1.16 -29.53 19.12
CA SER A 5 -0.72 -28.56 20.14
C SER A 5 0.77 -28.19 20.07
N SER A 6 1.61 -29.11 19.61
CA SER A 6 3.04 -28.85 19.38
C SER A 6 3.29 -27.85 18.24
N VAL A 7 2.48 -27.90 17.18
CA VAL A 7 2.55 -26.96 16.05
C VAL A 7 2.02 -25.59 16.48
N GLN A 8 0.93 -25.54 17.24
CA GLN A 8 0.42 -24.29 17.81
C GLN A 8 1.48 -23.63 18.70
N ALA A 9 2.12 -24.37 19.61
CA ALA A 9 3.18 -23.85 20.47
C ALA A 9 4.38 -23.31 19.67
N HIS A 10 4.74 -23.97 18.56
CA HIS A 10 5.81 -23.49 17.68
C HIS A 10 5.43 -22.19 16.96
N ILE A 11 4.18 -22.08 16.48
CA ILE A 11 3.67 -20.83 15.90
C ILE A 11 3.70 -19.71 16.94
N PHE A 12 3.18 -19.94 18.15
CA PHE A 12 3.23 -18.94 19.22
C PHE A 12 4.66 -18.52 19.56
N LEU A 13 5.60 -19.47 19.63
CA LEU A 13 7.01 -19.15 19.88
C LEU A 13 7.62 -18.36 18.71
N SER A 14 7.26 -18.67 17.47
CA SER A 14 7.67 -17.91 16.27
C SER A 14 7.16 -16.47 16.30
N GLU A 15 5.90 -16.25 16.69
CA GLU A 15 5.33 -14.90 16.84
C GLU A 15 6.03 -14.12 17.96
N VAL A 16 6.25 -14.73 19.14
CA VAL A 16 7.01 -14.10 20.23
C VAL A 16 8.44 -13.76 19.79
N THR A 17 9.10 -14.66 19.06
CA THR A 17 10.44 -14.44 18.51
C THR A 17 10.45 -13.28 17.51
N THR A 18 9.43 -13.20 16.65
CA THR A 18 9.27 -12.11 15.69
C THR A 18 9.06 -10.78 16.42
N LEU A 19 8.23 -10.74 17.45
CA LEU A 19 8.01 -9.54 18.27
C LEU A 19 9.28 -9.11 19.02
N GLN A 20 10.04 -10.06 19.59
CA GLN A 20 11.34 -9.78 20.22
C GLN A 20 12.36 -9.24 19.22
N PHE A 21 12.45 -9.86 18.04
CA PHE A 21 13.28 -9.38 16.95
C PHE A 21 12.89 -7.95 16.56
N LEU A 22 11.60 -7.68 16.30
CA LEU A 22 11.10 -6.35 15.97
C LEU A 22 11.39 -5.31 17.05
N ALA A 23 11.27 -5.69 18.33
CA ALA A 23 11.58 -4.80 19.47
C ALA A 23 13.07 -4.41 19.54
N GLU A 24 13.96 -5.30 19.11
CA GLU A 24 15.40 -5.06 19.08
C GLU A 24 15.88 -4.47 17.74
N THR A 25 15.06 -4.55 16.69
CA THR A 25 15.42 -4.00 15.40
C THR A 25 15.62 -2.49 15.49
N LYS A 26 16.84 -2.04 15.21
CA LYS A 26 17.15 -0.63 14.92
C LYS A 26 16.77 -0.26 13.49
N VAL A 27 15.80 -0.97 12.90
CA VAL A 27 15.23 -0.56 11.61
C VAL A 27 14.50 0.74 11.91
N PRO A 28 14.94 1.89 11.35
CA PRO A 28 14.21 3.12 11.53
C PRO A 28 12.79 2.86 11.03
N ALA A 29 11.78 3.01 11.89
CA ALA A 29 10.41 3.10 11.41
C ALA A 29 10.44 4.14 10.28
N PRO A 30 9.97 3.80 9.05
CA PRO A 30 10.08 4.71 7.92
C PRO A 30 9.57 6.07 8.36
N GLN A 31 10.41 7.11 8.38
CA GLN A 31 10.04 8.42 8.95
C GLN A 31 8.84 9.06 8.20
N ALA A 32 8.54 8.58 6.99
CA ALA A 32 7.35 8.93 6.23
C ALA A 32 6.03 8.39 6.82
N LEU A 33 6.04 7.25 7.53
CA LEU A 33 4.84 6.70 8.17
C LEU A 33 4.35 7.55 9.35
N PRO A 34 5.21 7.99 10.28
CA PRO A 34 4.85 8.95 11.30
C PRO A 34 4.23 10.24 10.73
N GLU A 35 4.69 10.76 9.59
CA GLU A 35 4.12 11.98 8.98
C GLU A 35 2.75 11.74 8.31
N LEU A 36 2.60 10.61 7.61
CA LEU A 36 1.31 10.18 7.05
C LEU A 36 0.26 9.96 8.14
N ILE A 37 0.69 9.36 9.26
CA ILE A 37 -0.15 9.16 10.45
C ILE A 37 -0.35 10.48 11.20
N SER A 38 0.65 11.38 11.25
CA SER A 38 0.58 12.62 12.04
C SER A 38 -0.46 13.62 11.53
N HIS A 39 -0.74 13.58 10.22
CA HIS A 39 -1.76 14.39 9.56
C HIS A 39 -3.08 13.66 9.33
N SER A 40 -3.17 12.37 9.65
CA SER A 40 -4.40 11.59 9.49
C SER A 40 -5.43 12.01 10.54
N ALA A 41 -6.69 12.12 10.14
CA ALA A 41 -7.82 12.25 11.06
C ALA A 41 -7.95 11.02 11.99
N SER A 42 -7.17 9.95 11.75
CA SER A 42 -7.22 8.67 12.45
C SER A 42 -6.31 8.59 13.69
N ARG A 43 -5.60 9.65 14.08
CA ARG A 43 -4.74 9.64 15.30
C ARG A 43 -5.52 9.50 16.59
N THR A 44 -6.79 9.87 16.57
CA THR A 44 -7.71 9.79 17.71
C THR A 44 -9.03 9.24 17.20
N GLY A 45 -9.58 8.23 17.87
CA GLY A 45 -10.88 7.66 17.48
C GLY A 45 -10.95 6.14 17.56
N GLN A 46 -12.05 5.62 17.01
CA GLN A 46 -12.33 4.18 16.96
C GLN A 46 -11.64 3.54 15.75
N PHE A 47 -11.33 2.26 15.88
CA PHE A 47 -11.01 1.42 14.73
C PHE A 47 -12.30 0.88 14.10
N TYR A 48 -12.23 0.58 12.81
CA TYR A 48 -13.37 0.12 12.02
C TYR A 48 -13.01 -1.18 11.31
N LEU A 49 -13.97 -2.08 11.19
CA LEU A 49 -13.78 -3.30 10.41
C LEU A 49 -13.70 -2.96 8.92
N LYS A 50 -12.64 -3.39 8.24
CA LYS A 50 -12.48 -3.29 6.79
C LYS A 50 -12.49 -4.69 6.17
N HIS A 51 -13.25 -4.85 5.10
CA HIS A 51 -13.16 -6.01 4.22
C HIS A 51 -12.03 -5.75 3.21
N SER A 52 -10.87 -6.38 3.38
CA SER A 52 -9.69 -6.05 2.57
C SER A 52 -9.70 -6.64 1.16
N ASP A 53 -10.56 -7.63 0.90
CA ASP A 53 -10.75 -8.25 -0.42
C ASP A 53 -11.99 -7.66 -1.13
N ASP A 54 -12.06 -6.33 -1.22
CA ASP A 54 -13.25 -5.58 -1.66
C ASP A 54 -13.41 -5.45 -3.19
N LYS A 55 -13.00 -6.49 -3.94
CA LYS A 55 -13.01 -6.57 -5.42
C LYS A 55 -14.38 -6.86 -6.05
N GLY A 56 -15.40 -7.02 -5.21
CA GLY A 56 -16.81 -7.09 -5.60
C GLY A 56 -17.42 -8.50 -5.68
N ASP A 57 -16.62 -9.54 -5.93
CA ASP A 57 -17.07 -10.94 -6.01
C ASP A 57 -17.39 -11.59 -4.65
N HIS A 58 -16.97 -10.96 -3.55
CA HIS A 58 -17.32 -11.32 -2.17
C HIS A 58 -18.78 -10.98 -1.76
N ILE A 59 -19.55 -10.32 -2.64
CA ILE A 59 -20.94 -9.93 -2.38
C ILE A 59 -21.90 -10.94 -3.01
N LEU A 60 -22.69 -11.62 -2.18
CA LEU A 60 -23.73 -12.54 -2.63
C LEU A 60 -25.05 -11.79 -2.86
N VAL A 61 -25.73 -12.12 -3.95
CA VAL A 61 -27.03 -11.55 -4.31
C VAL A 61 -28.06 -12.64 -4.66
N ASP A 62 -29.35 -12.33 -4.48
CA ASP A 62 -30.45 -13.15 -4.99
C ASP A 62 -30.83 -12.80 -6.44
N ASP A 63 -31.87 -13.44 -6.97
CA ASP A 63 -32.36 -13.24 -8.35
C ASP A 63 -32.86 -11.80 -8.63
N ASP A 64 -33.16 -11.03 -7.58
CA ASP A 64 -33.61 -9.64 -7.65
C ASP A 64 -32.47 -8.64 -7.33
N PHE A 65 -31.23 -9.11 -7.25
CA PHE A 65 -30.03 -8.33 -6.88
C PHE A 65 -30.03 -7.75 -5.46
N ASN A 66 -30.82 -8.30 -4.53
CA ASN A 66 -30.69 -7.93 -3.12
C ASN A 66 -29.42 -8.56 -2.54
N ILE A 67 -28.67 -7.80 -1.74
CA ILE A 67 -27.51 -8.35 -1.03
C ILE A 67 -27.99 -9.34 0.04
N THR A 68 -27.62 -10.61 -0.12
CA THR A 68 -27.98 -11.69 0.81
C THR A 68 -26.84 -12.09 1.74
N GLY A 69 -25.61 -11.73 1.41
CA GLY A 69 -24.45 -12.07 2.23
C GLY A 69 -23.15 -11.40 1.76
N ILE A 70 -22.19 -11.36 2.67
CA ILE A 70 -20.81 -10.92 2.43
C ILE A 70 -19.90 -12.03 2.94
N ILE A 71 -19.06 -12.59 2.07
CA ILE A 71 -18.17 -13.73 2.35
C ILE A 71 -16.70 -13.32 2.28
N ASP A 72 -15.76 -14.28 2.41
CA ASP A 72 -14.31 -14.08 2.23
C ASP A 72 -13.64 -13.09 3.22
N TRP A 73 -14.03 -13.20 4.50
CA TRP A 73 -13.50 -12.40 5.60
C TRP A 73 -12.06 -12.73 6.05
N GLU A 74 -11.32 -13.60 5.34
CA GLU A 74 -10.02 -14.10 5.79
C GLU A 74 -8.91 -13.03 5.85
N PHE A 75 -9.09 -11.89 5.18
CA PHE A 75 -8.22 -10.71 5.25
C PHE A 75 -8.85 -9.50 5.93
N ALA A 76 -9.99 -9.68 6.60
CA ALA A 76 -10.63 -8.57 7.30
C ALA A 76 -9.77 -8.09 8.48
N SER A 77 -9.64 -6.77 8.60
CA SER A 77 -8.79 -6.13 9.59
C SER A 77 -9.53 -5.00 10.31
N VAL A 78 -9.03 -4.61 11.49
CA VAL A 78 -9.48 -3.41 12.18
C VAL A 78 -8.56 -2.25 11.80
N GLU A 79 -9.12 -1.26 11.13
CA GLU A 79 -8.36 -0.20 10.47
C GLU A 79 -8.70 1.18 11.02
N ALA A 80 -7.74 2.08 10.84
CA ALA A 80 -7.95 3.51 10.99
C ALA A 80 -9.08 3.99 10.04
N LYS A 81 -9.80 5.03 10.47
CA LYS A 81 -11.00 5.53 9.77
C LYS A 81 -10.76 5.79 8.28
N GLU A 82 -9.65 6.41 7.93
CA GLU A 82 -9.36 6.76 6.54
C GLU A 82 -9.08 5.52 5.67
N LEU A 83 -8.44 4.48 6.22
CA LEU A 83 -8.20 3.22 5.51
C LEU A 83 -9.50 2.42 5.35
N ALA A 84 -10.30 2.36 6.41
CA ALA A 84 -11.55 1.60 6.45
C ALA A 84 -12.60 2.14 5.47
N PHE A 85 -12.67 3.46 5.27
CA PHE A 85 -13.68 4.11 4.45
C PHE A 85 -13.17 4.72 3.13
N SER A 86 -11.92 4.41 2.74
CA SER A 86 -11.47 4.63 1.36
C SER A 86 -12.31 3.79 0.39
N ALA A 87 -12.48 4.24 -0.85
CA ALA A 87 -13.34 3.53 -1.81
C ALA A 87 -12.82 2.10 -2.10
N PRO A 88 -13.70 1.09 -2.18
CA PRO A 88 -13.37 -0.28 -2.55
C PRO A 88 -12.64 -0.41 -3.88
N CYS A 89 -11.78 -1.43 -4.02
CA CYS A 89 -11.00 -1.62 -5.26
C CYS A 89 -11.86 -1.90 -6.50
N MET A 90 -13.06 -2.47 -6.33
CA MET A 90 -14.02 -2.62 -7.43
C MET A 90 -14.46 -1.30 -8.07
N MET A 91 -14.29 -0.16 -7.39
CA MET A 91 -14.67 1.17 -7.90
C MET A 91 -13.49 1.90 -8.57
N TRP A 92 -12.27 1.36 -8.53
CA TRP A 92 -11.11 2.08 -9.05
C TRP A 92 -11.08 2.09 -10.59
N PRO A 93 -10.56 3.15 -11.22
CA PRO A 93 -10.31 3.18 -12.64
C PRO A 93 -9.04 2.36 -12.94
N VAL A 94 -9.17 1.03 -13.05
CA VAL A 94 -8.03 0.09 -13.03
C VAL A 94 -6.92 0.46 -14.04
N GLY A 95 -7.25 0.74 -15.29
CA GLY A 95 -6.24 1.13 -16.30
C GLY A 95 -5.45 2.38 -15.88
N ASP A 96 -6.16 3.47 -15.61
CA ASP A 96 -5.58 4.73 -15.14
C ASP A 96 -4.79 4.55 -13.84
N PHE A 97 -5.27 3.71 -12.93
CA PHE A 97 -4.62 3.43 -11.65
C PHE A 97 -3.23 2.83 -11.86
N TYR A 98 -3.14 1.83 -12.75
CA TYR A 98 -1.89 1.17 -13.14
C TYR A 98 -0.96 2.09 -13.94
N ASP A 99 -1.53 3.02 -14.72
CA ASP A 99 -0.78 4.11 -15.38
C ASP A 99 -0.27 5.19 -14.39
N GLY A 100 -0.50 5.02 -13.09
CA GLY A 100 -0.04 5.94 -12.05
C GLY A 100 -0.90 7.20 -11.91
N ASN A 101 -2.09 7.24 -12.52
CA ASN A 101 -3.01 8.36 -12.45
C ASN A 101 -3.80 8.36 -11.13
N ASN A 102 -3.91 9.52 -10.48
CA ASN A 102 -4.58 9.67 -9.19
C ASN A 102 -6.04 10.13 -9.27
N THR A 103 -6.54 10.46 -10.47
CA THR A 103 -7.93 10.85 -10.67
C THR A 103 -8.88 9.75 -10.19
N LEU A 104 -9.98 10.17 -9.56
CA LEU A 104 -11.03 9.27 -9.10
C LEU A 104 -11.95 8.89 -10.26
N SER A 105 -12.50 7.68 -10.23
CA SER A 105 -13.56 7.28 -11.16
C SER A 105 -14.89 7.97 -10.84
N ASP A 106 -15.82 7.95 -11.80
CA ASP A 106 -17.20 8.39 -11.58
C ASP A 106 -17.88 7.59 -10.45
N ASP A 107 -17.56 6.30 -10.32
CA ASP A 107 -18.10 5.43 -9.26
C ASP A 107 -17.60 5.84 -7.87
N GLU A 108 -16.31 6.18 -7.74
CA GLU A 108 -15.74 6.70 -6.49
C GLU A 108 -16.38 8.04 -6.09
N LEU A 109 -16.60 8.92 -7.07
CA LEU A 109 -17.28 10.19 -6.86
C LEU A 109 -18.74 9.99 -6.46
N HIS A 110 -19.45 9.09 -7.13
CA HIS A 110 -20.83 8.74 -6.79
C HIS A 110 -20.94 8.14 -5.39
N PHE A 111 -20.00 7.29 -5.00
CA PHE A 111 -19.93 6.73 -3.65
C PHE A 111 -19.75 7.81 -2.58
N ALA A 112 -18.90 8.81 -2.84
CA ALA A 112 -18.76 9.98 -1.96
C ALA A 112 -20.07 10.78 -1.84
N GLU A 113 -20.79 11.01 -2.96
CA GLU A 113 -22.08 11.71 -2.93
C GLU A 113 -23.15 10.97 -2.11
N ILE A 114 -23.16 9.64 -2.15
CA ILE A 114 -24.08 8.83 -1.33
C ILE A 114 -23.85 9.12 0.16
N PHE A 115 -22.59 9.22 0.59
CA PHE A 115 -22.27 9.60 1.96
C PHE A 115 -22.77 11.02 2.31
N GLU A 116 -22.61 11.99 1.42
CA GLU A 116 -23.12 13.36 1.63
C GLU A 116 -24.64 13.40 1.76
N LYS A 117 -25.35 12.71 0.87
CA LYS A 117 -26.82 12.58 0.91
C LYS A 117 -27.31 11.93 2.21
N LYS A 118 -26.47 11.10 2.85
CA LYS A 118 -26.72 10.48 4.17
C LYS A 118 -26.22 11.31 5.36
N GLY A 119 -25.76 12.55 5.14
CA GLY A 119 -25.26 13.44 6.20
C GLY A 119 -23.87 13.09 6.72
N ARG A 120 -23.08 12.32 5.95
CA ARG A 120 -21.72 11.87 6.28
C ARG A 120 -20.67 12.51 5.38
N SER A 121 -20.68 13.84 5.31
CA SER A 121 -19.67 14.60 4.55
C SER A 121 -18.24 14.31 4.99
N ASP A 122 -18.03 13.85 6.23
CA ASP A 122 -16.73 13.37 6.72
C ASP A 122 -16.24 12.13 5.96
N LEU A 123 -17.12 11.16 5.68
CA LEU A 123 -16.77 9.97 4.91
C LEU A 123 -16.63 10.29 3.42
N ALA A 124 -17.45 11.19 2.91
CA ALA A 124 -17.32 11.66 1.53
C ALA A 124 -15.95 12.31 1.28
N ALA A 125 -15.47 13.14 2.22
CA ALA A 125 -14.14 13.71 2.16
C ALA A 125 -13.04 12.64 2.22
N ILE A 126 -13.22 11.58 3.04
CA ILE A 126 -12.29 10.45 3.08
C ILE A 126 -12.23 9.72 1.74
N VAL A 127 -13.38 9.43 1.13
CA VAL A 127 -13.43 8.79 -0.20
C VAL A 127 -12.70 9.64 -1.23
N ARG A 128 -12.99 10.95 -1.28
CA ARG A 128 -12.34 11.87 -2.24
C ARG A 128 -10.84 12.05 -2.01
N GLY A 129 -10.39 11.96 -0.76
CA GLY A 129 -8.97 11.96 -0.40
C GLY A 129 -8.31 10.58 -0.34
N GLY A 130 -9.05 9.52 -0.70
CA GLY A 130 -8.70 8.13 -0.39
C GLY A 130 -7.59 7.54 -1.25
N ARG A 131 -7.28 8.16 -2.41
CA ARG A 131 -6.32 7.59 -3.38
C ARG A 131 -4.95 7.27 -2.77
N ARG A 132 -4.46 8.10 -1.86
CA ARG A 132 -3.19 7.85 -1.15
C ARG A 132 -3.20 6.56 -0.34
N TRP A 133 -4.33 6.26 0.30
CA TRP A 133 -4.51 5.06 1.13
C TRP A 133 -4.71 3.83 0.27
N GLN A 134 -5.47 3.93 -0.82
CA GLN A 134 -5.64 2.87 -1.80
C GLN A 134 -4.30 2.45 -2.41
N ARG A 135 -3.47 3.43 -2.83
CA ARG A 135 -2.13 3.15 -3.37
C ARG A 135 -1.20 2.56 -2.31
N TYR A 136 -1.22 3.09 -1.09
CA TYR A 136 -0.44 2.53 0.00
C TYR A 136 -0.80 1.07 0.28
N LEU A 137 -2.10 0.74 0.37
CA LEU A 137 -2.59 -0.62 0.58
C LEU A 137 -2.24 -1.56 -0.58
N PHE A 138 -2.33 -1.08 -1.81
CA PHE A 138 -1.94 -1.86 -3.00
C PHE A 138 -0.49 -2.35 -2.93
N PHE A 139 0.44 -1.48 -2.50
CA PHE A 139 1.85 -1.85 -2.32
C PHE A 139 2.09 -2.82 -1.15
N LEU A 140 1.25 -2.79 -0.11
CA LEU A 140 1.34 -3.75 1.00
C LEU A 140 0.76 -5.12 0.66
N GLY A 141 -0.28 -5.18 -0.19
CA GLY A 141 -0.99 -6.41 -0.56
C GLY A 141 -0.23 -7.33 -1.51
N GLY A 142 1.01 -7.00 -1.90
CA GLY A 142 1.85 -7.83 -2.76
C GLY A 142 1.55 -7.74 -4.26
N GLY A 143 0.71 -6.79 -4.69
CA GLY A 143 0.36 -6.55 -6.11
C GLY A 143 1.46 -5.88 -6.93
N ILE A 144 2.74 -6.07 -6.58
CA ILE A 144 3.85 -5.42 -7.26
C ILE A 144 4.10 -6.13 -8.59
N PRO A 145 3.97 -5.46 -9.75
CA PRO A 145 4.16 -6.12 -11.03
C PRO A 145 5.64 -6.46 -11.25
N SER A 146 5.85 -7.52 -12.02
CA SER A 146 7.17 -7.90 -12.51
C SER A 146 7.65 -6.99 -13.67
N ASP A 147 6.72 -6.31 -14.33
CA ASP A 147 7.00 -5.36 -15.40
C ASP A 147 7.54 -4.05 -14.82
N LYS A 148 8.63 -3.56 -15.42
CA LYS A 148 9.36 -2.40 -14.88
C LYS A 148 8.58 -1.11 -15.12
N GLU A 149 8.07 -0.92 -16.32
CA GLU A 149 7.31 0.28 -16.70
C GLU A 149 6.05 0.41 -15.83
N GLU A 150 5.32 -0.68 -15.63
CA GLU A 150 4.14 -0.74 -14.77
C GLU A 150 4.49 -0.45 -13.30
N PHE A 151 5.57 -1.05 -12.78
CA PHE A 151 6.06 -0.77 -11.43
C PHE A 151 6.38 0.71 -11.25
N GLU A 152 7.09 1.32 -12.21
CA GLU A 152 7.45 2.72 -12.16
C GLU A 152 6.23 3.63 -12.17
N ALA A 153 5.23 3.33 -13.01
CA ALA A 153 3.98 4.06 -13.08
C ALA A 153 3.23 4.00 -11.73
N LEU A 154 3.04 2.81 -11.17
CA LEU A 154 2.40 2.61 -9.86
C LEU A 154 3.15 3.32 -8.74
N PHE A 155 4.48 3.21 -8.70
CA PHE A 155 5.32 3.82 -7.69
C PHE A 155 5.27 5.34 -7.75
N GLN A 156 5.28 5.91 -8.95
CA GLN A 156 5.14 7.35 -9.12
C GLN A 156 3.73 7.82 -8.78
N GLY A 157 2.69 7.06 -9.12
CA GLY A 157 1.33 7.32 -8.68
C GLY A 157 1.24 7.42 -7.16
N LEU A 158 1.88 6.49 -6.43
CA LEU A 158 1.96 6.52 -4.97
C LEU A 158 2.65 7.79 -4.47
N ARG A 159 3.83 8.13 -4.99
CA ARG A 159 4.57 9.34 -4.58
C ARG A 159 3.77 10.61 -4.83
N LYS A 160 3.11 10.72 -5.99
CA LYS A 160 2.25 11.86 -6.34
C LYS A 160 1.02 11.97 -5.45
N SER A 161 0.45 10.84 -5.04
CA SER A 161 -0.75 10.82 -4.17
C SER A 161 -0.47 11.35 -2.76
N MET A 162 0.80 11.43 -2.37
CA MET A 162 1.26 11.85 -1.05
C MET A 162 1.71 13.31 -1.01
N LEU A 163 1.72 14.00 -2.16
CA LEU A 163 2.10 15.41 -2.23
C LEU A 163 1.11 16.29 -1.46
N VAL A 164 1.65 17.25 -0.72
CA VAL A 164 0.86 18.34 -0.15
C VAL A 164 0.66 19.43 -1.22
N GLU A 165 -0.47 20.14 -1.15
CA GLU A 165 -0.76 21.25 -2.06
C GLU A 165 0.40 22.26 -2.09
N GLY A 166 0.93 22.53 -3.28
CA GLY A 166 2.05 23.45 -3.49
C GLY A 166 3.44 22.79 -3.50
N GLU A 167 3.55 21.48 -3.21
CA GLU A 167 4.80 20.75 -3.37
C GLU A 167 5.13 20.48 -4.85
N ALA A 168 6.41 20.42 -5.16
CA ALA A 168 6.88 20.06 -6.49
C ALA A 168 6.63 18.57 -6.77
N GLU A 169 6.34 18.26 -8.03
CA GLU A 169 6.23 16.88 -8.50
C GLU A 169 7.48 16.05 -8.14
N PRO A 170 7.31 14.77 -7.76
CA PRO A 170 8.43 13.90 -7.47
C PRO A 170 9.33 13.73 -8.69
N SER A 171 10.64 13.63 -8.42
CA SER A 171 11.64 13.22 -9.42
C SER A 171 11.27 11.91 -10.11
N THR A 172 11.90 11.62 -11.25
CA THR A 172 11.75 10.32 -11.93
C THR A 172 12.13 9.15 -11.01
N TYR A 173 11.70 7.93 -11.34
CA TYR A 173 12.04 6.74 -10.57
C TYR A 173 13.56 6.53 -10.55
N GLU A 174 14.22 6.68 -11.69
CA GLU A 174 15.67 6.51 -11.79
C GLU A 174 16.46 7.55 -10.98
N GLU A 175 16.02 8.81 -10.95
CA GLU A 175 16.62 9.83 -10.10
C GLU A 175 16.40 9.53 -8.60
N TRP A 176 15.17 9.17 -8.24
CA TRP A 176 14.82 8.79 -6.86
C TRP A 176 15.65 7.59 -6.40
N LYS A 177 15.69 6.52 -7.20
CA LYS A 177 16.45 5.31 -6.93
C LYS A 177 17.93 5.63 -6.76
N ARG A 178 18.52 6.40 -7.67
CA ARG A 178 19.94 6.81 -7.57
C ARG A 178 20.22 7.56 -6.27
N LYS A 179 19.34 8.50 -5.90
CA LYS A 179 19.47 9.29 -4.66
C LYS A 179 19.39 8.38 -3.43
N VAL A 180 18.34 7.57 -3.30
CA VAL A 180 18.12 6.70 -2.14
C VAL A 180 19.23 5.67 -1.99
N LEU A 181 19.66 5.03 -3.08
CA LEU A 181 20.79 4.08 -3.04
C LEU A 181 22.08 4.76 -2.54
N ALA A 182 22.35 5.99 -2.99
CA ALA A 182 23.54 6.74 -2.58
C ALA A 182 23.47 7.19 -1.12
N GLU A 183 22.29 7.54 -0.61
CA GLU A 183 22.07 7.88 0.80
C GLU A 183 22.23 6.64 1.69
N PHE A 184 21.55 5.55 1.35
CA PHE A 184 21.59 4.31 2.14
C PHE A 184 22.99 3.67 2.18
N ALA A 185 23.77 3.78 1.09
CA ALA A 185 25.15 3.32 1.05
C ALA A 185 26.11 4.12 1.95
N LYS A 186 25.76 5.34 2.35
CA LYS A 186 26.54 6.11 3.35
C LYS A 186 26.32 5.58 4.76
N GLU A 187 25.11 5.10 5.04
CA GLU A 187 24.67 4.69 6.38
C GLU A 187 24.87 3.19 6.64
N ASN A 188 24.90 2.37 5.59
CA ASN A 188 24.99 0.92 5.71
C ASN A 188 26.14 0.34 4.86
N ALA A 189 27.22 -0.06 5.55
CA ALA A 189 28.42 -0.61 4.91
C ALA A 189 28.17 -1.94 4.18
N GLN A 190 27.29 -2.80 4.71
CA GLN A 190 26.91 -4.06 4.06
C GLN A 190 26.16 -3.78 2.76
N PHE A 191 25.23 -2.83 2.80
CA PHE A 191 24.48 -2.41 1.62
C PHE A 191 25.42 -1.84 0.54
N LYS A 192 26.39 -1.01 0.93
CA LYS A 192 27.40 -0.48 0.02
C LYS A 192 28.20 -1.59 -0.67
N GLN A 193 28.63 -2.61 0.07
CA GLN A 193 29.35 -3.76 -0.50
C GLN A 193 28.52 -4.51 -1.55
N LEU A 194 27.23 -4.72 -1.27
CA LEU A 194 26.30 -5.35 -2.22
C LEU A 194 26.12 -4.50 -3.49
N LEU A 195 25.96 -3.18 -3.33
CA LEU A 195 25.81 -2.26 -4.45
C LEU A 195 27.07 -2.22 -5.34
N ASP A 196 28.26 -2.22 -4.74
CA ASP A 196 29.53 -2.24 -5.46
C ASP A 196 29.74 -3.57 -6.20
N ALA A 197 29.39 -4.70 -5.57
CA ALA A 197 29.45 -6.03 -6.19
C ALA A 197 28.51 -6.14 -7.40
N GLU A 198 27.30 -5.56 -7.32
CA GLU A 198 26.34 -5.59 -8.41
C GLU A 198 26.78 -4.74 -9.61
N ARG A 199 27.37 -3.57 -9.35
CA ARG A 199 27.98 -2.72 -10.41
C ARG A 199 29.10 -3.46 -11.14
N ALA A 200 29.99 -4.12 -10.40
CA ALA A 200 31.08 -4.88 -10.99
C ALA A 200 30.58 -6.03 -11.89
N LYS A 201 29.46 -6.70 -11.56
CA LYS A 201 28.85 -7.71 -12.44
C LYS A 201 28.33 -7.10 -13.74
N ALA A 202 27.68 -5.94 -13.67
CA ALA A 202 27.15 -5.25 -14.85
C ALA A 202 28.27 -4.83 -15.82
N ASP A 203 29.38 -4.30 -15.31
CA ASP A 203 30.54 -3.90 -16.11
C ASP A 203 31.20 -5.11 -16.81
N ASN A 204 31.31 -6.24 -16.11
CA ASN A 204 31.84 -7.49 -16.67
C ASN A 204 30.93 -8.07 -17.76
N ALA A 205 29.60 -8.01 -17.57
CA ALA A 205 28.63 -8.45 -18.57
C ALA A 205 28.70 -7.59 -19.84
N ALA A 206 28.78 -6.26 -19.71
CA ALA A 206 28.89 -5.34 -20.84
C ALA A 206 30.16 -5.56 -21.68
N THR A 207 31.28 -5.90 -21.02
CA THR A 207 32.57 -6.17 -21.67
C THR A 207 32.60 -7.52 -22.41
N THR A 208 31.75 -8.47 -22.01
CA THR A 208 31.70 -9.81 -22.63
C THR A 208 30.86 -9.82 -23.91
N THR A 209 29.86 -8.94 -24.03
CA THR A 209 28.98 -8.84 -25.22
C THR A 209 29.61 -8.06 -26.38
N THR A 210 30.78 -7.45 -26.18
CA THR A 210 31.49 -6.63 -27.18
C THR A 210 32.67 -7.34 -27.86
N ASN A 211 32.91 -8.62 -27.56
CA ASN A 211 33.89 -9.49 -28.22
C ASN A 211 33.20 -10.62 -29.00
#